data_AF-A0A0P7X394-F1
#
_entry.id   AF-A0A0P7X394-F1
#
_cell.length_a   1.000
_cell.length_b   1.000
_cell.length_c   1.000
_cell.angle_alpha   90.00
_cell.angle_beta   90.00
_cell.angle_gamma   90.00
#
_symmetry.space_group_name_H-M   'P 1'
#
loop_
_entity.id
_entity.type
_entity.pdbx_description
1 polymer ?
#
loop_
_entity_poly.entity_id
_entity_poly.type
_entity_poly.pdbx_seq_one_letter_code
_entity_poly.pdbx_strand_id
1 'polypeptide(L)'
;MKLSVLLDTSFFIRLLNDEDPLHKNAVGYYKHYLETGVDCQISTISVAEYCVRGTINELPLRNLKILPFNITHAVRAGEFADIIFREKKLSGIELNPRPIIPNDSKLFAQADIEESISHFVTSDTRSLRTFAMLSNNIRPRFTVQDISVPYNEAFGLLEL
;
A
#
# COMPACT_ATOMS: atom_id res chain seq x y z
N MET A 1 -8.11 -5.32 -19.16
CA MET A 1 -8.16 -4.35 -18.04
C MET A 1 -6.79 -3.71 -17.93
N LYS A 2 -6.70 -2.41 -17.67
CA LYS A 2 -5.41 -1.71 -17.52
C LYS A 2 -4.86 -1.98 -16.11
N LEU A 3 -3.60 -2.38 -16.01
CA LEU A 3 -2.95 -2.64 -14.71
C LEU A 3 -2.76 -1.34 -13.93
N SER A 4 -2.91 -1.43 -12.61
CA SER A 4 -2.76 -0.33 -11.68
C SER A 4 -2.06 -0.77 -10.39
N VAL A 5 -1.55 0.20 -9.65
CA VAL A 5 -0.89 0.01 -8.36
C VAL A 5 -1.56 0.87 -7.29
N LEU A 6 -1.64 0.37 -6.06
CA LEU A 6 -2.10 1.14 -4.91
C LEU A 6 -0.88 1.65 -4.14
N LEU A 7 -0.70 2.97 -4.13
CA LEU A 7 0.38 3.63 -3.41
C LEU A 7 -0.12 4.02 -2.01
N ASP A 8 0.62 3.63 -0.98
CA ASP A 8 0.26 3.91 0.41
C ASP A 8 0.84 5.24 0.93
N THR A 9 0.49 5.58 2.17
CA THR A 9 0.96 6.81 2.82
C THR A 9 2.48 6.85 2.93
N SER A 10 3.12 5.70 3.22
CA SER A 10 4.57 5.64 3.32
C SER A 10 5.21 6.02 1.98
N PHE A 11 4.71 5.49 0.86
CA PHE A 11 5.19 5.83 -0.48
C PHE A 11 5.18 7.34 -0.72
N PHE A 12 4.06 8.01 -0.43
CA PHE A 12 3.93 9.46 -0.64
C PHE A 12 4.85 10.27 0.27
N ILE A 13 5.06 9.85 1.52
CA ILE A 13 6.03 10.51 2.41
C ILE A 13 7.44 10.49 1.80
N ARG A 14 7.88 9.36 1.22
CA ARG A 14 9.21 9.26 0.60
C ARG A 14 9.26 9.98 -0.74
N LEU A 15 8.18 9.94 -1.51
CA LEU A 15 8.07 10.65 -2.78
C LEU A 15 8.22 12.18 -2.60
N LEU A 16 7.71 12.73 -1.49
CA LEU A 16 7.62 14.17 -1.27
C LEU A 16 8.72 14.73 -0.34
N ASN A 17 9.54 13.87 0.25
CA ASN A 17 10.67 14.26 1.10
C ASN A 17 11.99 13.91 0.41
N ASP A 18 12.66 14.91 -0.17
CA ASP A 18 13.93 14.75 -0.91
C ASP A 18 15.13 14.37 -0.04
N GLU A 19 15.04 14.64 1.26
CA GLU A 19 16.02 14.22 2.28
C GLU A 19 15.84 12.76 2.73
N ASP A 20 14.75 12.08 2.34
CA ASP A 20 14.54 10.68 2.70
C ASP A 20 15.48 9.77 1.89
N PRO A 21 16.20 8.81 2.51
CA PRO A 21 17.08 7.89 1.78
C PRO A 21 16.39 7.10 0.66
N LEU A 22 15.09 6.85 0.77
CA LEU A 22 14.30 6.14 -0.24
C LEU A 22 13.65 7.07 -1.28
N HIS A 23 13.88 8.38 -1.21
CA HIS A 23 13.29 9.35 -2.14
C HIS A 23 13.58 9.01 -3.60
N LYS A 24 14.84 8.71 -3.93
CA LYS A 24 15.25 8.34 -5.29
C LYS A 24 14.51 7.09 -5.79
N ASN A 25 14.27 6.11 -4.92
CA ASN A 25 13.50 4.93 -5.27
C ASN A 25 12.03 5.31 -5.49
N ALA A 26 11.39 6.04 -4.58
CA ALA A 26 10.00 6.47 -4.74
C ALA A 26 9.77 7.24 -6.05
N VAL A 27 10.67 8.17 -6.40
CA VAL A 27 10.66 8.90 -7.67
C VAL A 27 10.84 7.94 -8.86
N GLY A 28 11.80 7.03 -8.80
CA GLY A 28 12.07 6.05 -9.86
C GLY A 28 10.88 5.13 -10.14
N TYR A 29 10.25 4.60 -9.08
CA TYR A 29 9.02 3.83 -9.17
C TYR A 29 7.88 4.63 -9.79
N TYR A 30 7.65 5.84 -9.26
CA TYR A 30 6.56 6.68 -9.74
C TYR A 30 6.73 7.06 -11.21
N LYS A 31 7.95 7.44 -11.60
CA LYS A 31 8.30 7.75 -12.99
C LYS A 31 8.09 6.55 -13.89
N HIS A 32 8.56 5.36 -13.50
CA HIS A 32 8.38 4.15 -14.28
C HIS A 32 6.90 3.82 -14.50
N TYR A 33 6.06 3.93 -13.47
CA TYR A 33 4.62 3.70 -13.62
C TYR A 33 3.98 4.68 -14.61
N LEU A 34 4.32 5.96 -14.53
CA LEU A 34 3.80 6.96 -15.46
C LEU A 34 4.26 6.73 -16.90
N GLU A 35 5.53 6.41 -17.11
CA GLU A 35 6.12 6.20 -18.44
C GLU A 35 5.61 4.91 -19.11
N THR A 36 5.40 3.84 -18.33
CA THR A 36 4.81 2.58 -18.82
C THR A 36 3.30 2.61 -18.87
N GLY A 37 2.69 3.72 -18.44
CA GLY A 37 1.26 3.93 -18.43
C GLY A 37 0.53 3.09 -17.37
N VAL A 38 1.18 2.54 -16.35
CA VAL A 38 0.51 1.91 -15.21
C VAL A 38 -0.25 2.97 -14.41
N ASP A 39 -1.53 2.71 -14.10
CA ASP A 39 -2.32 3.67 -13.35
C ASP A 39 -1.92 3.66 -11.86
N CYS A 40 -1.60 4.83 -11.30
CA CYS A 40 -1.32 4.99 -9.88
C CYS A 40 -2.62 5.34 -9.13
N GLN A 41 -2.97 4.56 -8.10
CA GLN A 41 -4.12 4.80 -7.25
C GLN A 41 -3.69 5.23 -5.85
N ILE A 42 -4.52 6.05 -5.19
CA ILE A 42 -4.37 6.45 -3.79
C ILE A 42 -5.67 6.21 -3.04
N SER A 43 -5.60 5.52 -1.90
CA SER A 43 -6.78 5.33 -1.03
C SER A 43 -7.16 6.62 -0.31
N THR A 44 -8.46 6.86 -0.12
CA THR A 44 -8.94 7.91 0.80
C THR A 44 -8.46 7.71 2.24
N ILE A 45 -8.10 6.49 2.63
CA ILE A 45 -7.50 6.19 3.94
C ILE A 45 -6.06 6.72 3.97
N SER A 46 -5.27 6.48 2.92
CA SER A 46 -3.91 7.01 2.83
C SER A 46 -3.89 8.54 2.75
N VAL A 47 -4.86 9.14 2.07
CA VAL A 47 -5.06 10.60 2.11
C VAL A 47 -5.28 11.09 3.54
N ALA A 48 -6.15 10.42 4.32
CA ALA A 48 -6.40 10.80 5.70
C ALA A 48 -5.15 10.67 6.59
N GLU A 49 -4.37 9.59 6.42
CA GLU A 49 -3.11 9.40 7.14
C GLU A 49 -2.05 10.45 6.77
N TYR A 50 -1.91 10.76 5.48
CA TYR A 50 -0.97 11.77 5.00
C TYR A 50 -1.32 13.16 5.60
N CYS A 51 -2.59 13.52 5.58
CA CYS A 51 -3.09 14.81 6.08
C CYS A 51 -3.00 14.97 7.62
N VAL A 52 -2.49 13.98 8.35
CA VAL A 52 -2.12 14.16 9.78
C VAL A 52 -0.97 15.15 9.92
N ARG A 53 -0.07 15.22 8.93
CA ARG A 53 1.11 16.12 8.94
C ARG A 53 1.27 16.96 7.69
N GLY A 54 0.82 16.46 6.53
CA GLY A 54 0.87 17.18 5.27
C GLY A 54 -0.49 17.77 4.89
N THR A 55 -0.60 18.23 3.65
CA THR A 55 -1.84 18.74 3.08
C THR A 55 -2.17 18.04 1.76
N ILE A 56 -3.46 17.95 1.43
CA ILE A 56 -3.91 17.33 0.18
C ILE A 56 -3.31 17.98 -1.09
N ASN A 57 -2.93 19.26 -1.01
CA ASN A 57 -2.35 20.02 -2.13
C ASN A 57 -0.91 19.60 -2.45
N GLU A 58 -0.21 18.95 -1.53
CA GLU A 58 1.14 18.41 -1.76
C GLU A 58 1.12 17.12 -2.59
N LEU A 59 0.00 16.39 -2.56
CA LEU A 59 -0.15 15.12 -3.29
C LEU A 59 -0.26 15.38 -4.80
N PRO A 60 0.34 14.55 -5.66
CA PRO A 60 0.33 14.73 -7.12
C PRO A 60 -1.01 14.27 -7.75
N LEU A 61 -2.14 14.80 -7.29
CA LEU A 61 -3.49 14.31 -7.59
C LEU A 61 -3.84 14.25 -9.09
N ARG A 62 -3.20 15.08 -9.92
CA ARG A 62 -3.41 15.06 -11.39
C ARG A 62 -3.04 13.73 -12.03
N ASN A 63 -2.12 13.00 -11.42
CA ASN A 63 -1.58 11.73 -11.91
C ASN A 63 -2.04 10.54 -11.05
N LEU A 64 -2.99 10.75 -10.13
CA LEU A 64 -3.50 9.72 -9.22
C LEU A 64 -4.99 9.50 -9.45
N LYS A 65 -5.41 8.24 -9.39
CA LYS A 65 -6.81 7.86 -9.24
C LYS A 65 -7.15 7.74 -7.76
N ILE A 66 -8.09 8.55 -7.29
CA ILE A 66 -8.57 8.47 -5.91
C ILE A 66 -9.48 7.25 -5.78
N LEU A 67 -9.20 6.39 -4.79
CA LEU A 67 -9.95 5.18 -4.50
C LEU A 67 -10.70 5.30 -3.15
N PRO A 68 -12.02 5.53 -3.18
CA PRO A 68 -12.84 5.54 -1.97
C PRO A 68 -12.89 4.18 -1.25
N PHE A 69 -12.99 4.22 0.07
CA PHE A 69 -13.25 3.02 0.87
C PHE A 69 -14.76 2.72 0.95
N ASN A 70 -15.20 1.66 0.26
CA ASN A 70 -16.62 1.33 0.06
C ASN A 70 -17.02 0.04 0.82
N ILE A 71 -18.29 -0.35 0.72
CA ILE A 71 -18.86 -1.49 1.48
C ILE A 71 -18.14 -2.82 1.18
N THR A 72 -17.81 -3.10 -0.08
CA THR A 72 -17.07 -4.32 -0.46
C THR A 72 -15.67 -4.35 0.17
N HIS A 73 -15.00 -3.20 0.22
CA HIS A 73 -13.72 -3.03 0.91
C HIS A 73 -13.87 -3.26 2.42
N ALA A 74 -14.94 -2.77 3.02
CA ALA A 74 -15.21 -2.95 4.45
C ALA A 74 -15.41 -4.41 4.84
N VAL A 75 -16.19 -5.18 4.06
CA VAL A 75 -16.38 -6.62 4.29
C VAL A 75 -15.05 -7.34 4.23
N ARG A 76 -14.28 -7.13 3.16
CA ARG A 76 -12.99 -7.80 2.96
C ARG A 76 -11.95 -7.39 4.01
N ALA A 77 -11.96 -6.13 4.45
CA ALA A 77 -11.07 -5.66 5.51
C ALA A 77 -11.35 -6.35 6.85
N GLY A 78 -12.62 -6.65 7.15
CA GLY A 78 -13.00 -7.42 8.34
C GLY A 78 -12.43 -8.85 8.32
N GLU A 79 -12.51 -9.52 7.16
CA GLU A 79 -11.93 -10.85 6.96
C GLU A 79 -10.40 -10.84 7.12
N PHE A 80 -9.73 -9.87 6.49
CA PHE A 80 -8.27 -9.72 6.62
C PHE A 80 -7.84 -9.44 8.05
N ALA A 81 -8.57 -8.57 8.76
CA ALA A 81 -8.27 -8.25 10.15
C ALA A 81 -8.43 -9.46 11.06
N ASP A 82 -9.48 -10.28 10.91
CA ASP A 82 -9.65 -11.51 11.69
C ASP A 82 -8.47 -12.46 11.51
N ILE A 83 -8.03 -12.69 10.27
CA ILE A 83 -6.85 -13.51 9.96
C ILE A 83 -5.60 -12.96 10.66
N ILE A 84 -5.33 -11.66 10.49
CA ILE A 84 -4.16 -10.99 11.09
C ILE A 84 -4.20 -11.05 12.62
N PHE A 85 -5.38 -10.91 13.24
CA PHE A 85 -5.52 -11.00 14.70
C PHE A 85 -5.32 -12.41 15.23
N ARG A 86 -5.77 -13.44 14.52
CA ARG A 86 -5.54 -14.85 14.91
C ARG A 86 -4.05 -15.19 14.92
N GLU A 87 -3.31 -14.78 13.89
CA GLU A 87 -1.84 -14.93 13.83
C GLU A 87 -1.14 -14.20 15.00
N LYS A 88 -1.59 -12.98 15.33
CA LYS A 88 -1.03 -12.23 16.47
C LYS A 88 -1.36 -12.84 17.82
N LYS A 89 -2.55 -13.44 17.98
CA LYS A 89 -2.92 -14.17 19.22
C LYS A 89 -2.11 -15.44 19.40
N LEU A 90 -1.84 -16.18 18.33
CA LEU A 90 -0.91 -17.32 18.35
C LEU A 90 0.50 -16.89 18.78
N SER A 91 0.86 -15.63 18.56
CA SER A 91 2.11 -15.01 19.01
C SER A 91 2.10 -14.49 20.46
N GLY A 92 1.04 -14.77 21.24
CA GLY A 92 1.00 -14.50 22.69
C GLY A 92 0.51 -13.11 23.12
N ILE A 93 -0.10 -12.32 22.23
CA ILE A 93 -0.62 -10.98 22.57
C ILE A 93 -2.11 -11.07 22.95
N GLU A 94 -2.46 -10.78 24.20
CA GLU A 94 -3.85 -10.62 24.62
C GLU A 94 -4.49 -9.40 23.95
N LEU A 95 -5.55 -9.62 23.16
CA LEU A 95 -6.33 -8.56 22.51
C LEU A 95 -7.51 -8.16 23.41
N ASN A 96 -7.23 -7.39 24.46
CA ASN A 96 -8.23 -6.58 25.18
C ASN A 96 -7.69 -5.14 25.24
N PRO A 97 -8.38 -4.12 24.68
CA PRO A 97 -9.80 -4.05 24.28
C PRO A 97 -10.12 -4.53 22.85
N ARG A 98 -11.39 -4.39 22.40
CA ARG A 98 -11.85 -4.74 21.03
C ARG A 98 -10.85 -4.21 19.99
N PRO A 99 -10.33 -5.07 19.12
CA PRO A 99 -9.26 -4.65 18.23
C PRO A 99 -9.83 -3.75 17.12
N ILE A 100 -9.24 -2.56 16.98
CA ILE A 100 -9.55 -1.62 15.89
C ILE A 100 -9.03 -2.23 14.59
N ILE A 101 -9.85 -2.23 13.54
CA ILE A 101 -9.43 -2.70 12.20
C ILE A 101 -8.24 -1.85 11.73
N PRO A 102 -7.04 -2.43 11.57
CA PRO A 102 -5.85 -1.70 11.14
C PRO A 102 -6.04 -1.11 9.75
N ASN A 103 -5.39 0.01 9.46
CA ASN A 103 -5.46 0.61 8.13
C ASN A 103 -4.84 -0.30 7.07
N ASP A 104 -3.79 -1.05 7.39
CA ASP A 104 -3.22 -2.10 6.51
C ASP A 104 -4.31 -3.05 5.99
N SER A 105 -5.19 -3.56 6.87
CA SER A 105 -6.27 -4.47 6.48
C SER A 105 -7.24 -3.82 5.50
N LYS A 106 -7.48 -2.50 5.63
CA LYS A 106 -8.37 -1.75 4.75
C LYS A 106 -7.73 -1.47 3.39
N LEU A 107 -6.45 -1.11 3.38
CA LEU A 107 -5.68 -0.87 2.15
C LEU A 107 -5.47 -2.17 1.37
N PHE A 108 -5.14 -3.26 2.05
CA PHE A 108 -5.06 -4.59 1.45
C PHE A 108 -6.41 -5.05 0.91
N ALA A 109 -7.51 -4.78 1.62
CA ALA A 109 -8.83 -5.10 1.10
C ALA A 109 -9.17 -4.32 -0.18
N GLN A 110 -8.75 -3.06 -0.29
CA GLN A 110 -8.89 -2.29 -1.54
C GLN A 110 -8.07 -2.90 -2.68
N ALA A 111 -6.80 -3.23 -2.42
CA ALA A 111 -5.94 -3.89 -3.40
C ALA A 111 -6.46 -5.28 -3.78
N ASP A 112 -7.08 -6.00 -2.84
CA ASP A 112 -7.63 -7.33 -3.09
C ASP A 112 -8.95 -7.27 -3.85
N ILE A 113 -9.81 -6.27 -3.64
CA ILE A 113 -11.14 -6.17 -4.27
C ILE A 113 -11.08 -5.57 -5.67
N GLU A 114 -10.25 -4.56 -5.89
CA GLU A 114 -10.15 -3.86 -7.17
C GLU A 114 -9.33 -4.68 -8.17
N GLU A 115 -9.98 -5.23 -9.20
CA GLU A 115 -9.35 -6.17 -10.15
C GLU A 115 -8.17 -5.57 -10.95
N SER A 116 -8.11 -4.25 -11.09
CA SER A 116 -6.99 -3.59 -11.77
C SER A 116 -5.75 -3.49 -10.89
N ILE A 117 -5.87 -3.62 -9.57
CA ILE A 117 -4.76 -3.41 -8.65
C ILE A 117 -3.96 -4.70 -8.55
N SER A 118 -2.78 -4.72 -9.17
CA SER A 118 -1.89 -5.87 -9.13
C SER A 118 -0.89 -5.79 -7.97
N HIS A 119 -0.49 -4.57 -7.58
CA HIS A 119 0.51 -4.34 -6.55
C HIS A 119 0.05 -3.32 -5.52
N PHE A 120 0.32 -3.60 -4.26
CA PHE A 120 0.34 -2.63 -3.16
C PHE A 120 1.78 -2.18 -2.95
N VAL A 121 2.06 -0.88 -3.08
CA VAL A 121 3.42 -0.34 -3.07
C VAL A 121 3.65 0.42 -1.78
N THR A 122 4.69 0.04 -1.04
CA THR A 122 4.98 0.56 0.29
C THR A 122 6.49 0.54 0.60
N SER A 123 6.89 1.26 1.64
CA SER A 123 8.19 1.13 2.32
C SER A 123 8.02 0.73 3.79
N ASP A 124 6.78 0.57 4.25
CA ASP A 124 6.51 0.33 5.66
C ASP A 124 6.72 -1.15 6.00
N THR A 125 7.80 -1.43 6.72
CA THR A 125 8.12 -2.77 7.22
C THR A 125 7.01 -3.41 8.05
N ARG A 126 6.13 -2.62 8.69
CA ARG A 126 4.97 -3.17 9.42
C ARG A 126 3.94 -3.71 8.43
N SER A 127 3.58 -2.93 7.42
CA SER A 127 2.73 -3.37 6.32
C SER A 127 3.28 -4.64 5.63
N LEU A 128 4.59 -4.70 5.36
CA LEU A 128 5.24 -5.91 4.79
C LEU A 128 5.03 -7.15 5.67
N ARG A 129 5.22 -7.03 6.99
CA ARG A 129 4.99 -8.11 7.95
C ARG A 129 3.50 -8.50 8.04
N THR A 130 2.61 -7.51 8.05
CA THR A 130 1.16 -7.74 8.06
C THR A 130 0.73 -8.52 6.80
N PHE A 131 1.27 -8.18 5.63
CA PHE A 131 1.00 -8.90 4.38
C PHE A 131 1.54 -10.34 4.42
N ALA A 132 2.74 -10.57 4.97
CA ALA A 132 3.28 -11.91 5.13
C ALA A 132 2.39 -12.80 6.02
N MET A 133 1.89 -12.26 7.15
CA MET A 133 0.94 -12.97 8.02
C MET A 133 -0.37 -13.32 7.28
N LEU A 134 -0.89 -12.38 6.50
CA LEU A 134 -2.09 -12.59 5.70
C LEU A 134 -1.88 -13.69 4.65
N SER A 135 -0.75 -13.64 3.94
CA SER A 135 -0.42 -14.56 2.84
C SER A 135 -0.15 -16.00 3.28
N ASN A 136 0.14 -16.22 4.56
CA ASN A 136 0.26 -17.58 5.12
C ASN A 136 -1.09 -18.30 5.22
N ASN A 137 -2.20 -17.55 5.26
CA ASN A 137 -3.54 -18.08 5.52
C ASN A 137 -4.44 -18.05 4.28
N ILE A 138 -4.23 -17.09 3.40
CA ILE A 138 -4.99 -16.91 2.15
C ILE A 138 -4.06 -16.51 1.01
N ARG A 139 -4.58 -16.53 -0.22
CA ARG A 139 -3.87 -16.01 -1.39
C ARG A 139 -4.53 -14.71 -1.86
N PRO A 140 -4.00 -13.53 -1.49
CA PRO A 140 -4.52 -12.26 -1.99
C PRO A 140 -4.36 -12.16 -3.53
N ARG A 141 -5.23 -11.37 -4.17
CA ARG A 141 -5.21 -11.11 -5.62
C ARG A 141 -4.15 -10.10 -6.05
N PHE A 142 -3.46 -9.50 -5.09
CA PHE A 142 -2.37 -8.54 -5.29
C PHE A 142 -1.08 -9.04 -4.64
N THR A 143 0.05 -8.49 -5.07
CA THR A 143 1.37 -8.66 -4.43
C THR A 143 1.82 -7.36 -3.77
N VAL A 144 2.82 -7.43 -2.90
CA VAL A 144 3.42 -6.22 -2.30
C VAL A 144 4.74 -5.90 -2.98
N GLN A 145 4.94 -4.62 -3.31
CA GLN A 145 6.18 -4.11 -3.87
C GLN A 145 6.85 -3.17 -2.86
N ASP A 146 8.02 -3.57 -2.37
CA ASP A 146 8.81 -2.81 -1.40
C ASP A 146 9.76 -1.84 -2.12
N ILE A 147 9.56 -0.54 -1.92
CA ILE A 147 10.42 0.49 -2.54
C ILE A 147 11.80 0.62 -1.88
N SER A 148 12.08 -0.16 -0.83
CA SER A 148 13.46 -0.34 -0.35
C SER A 148 14.34 -0.99 -1.40
N VAL A 149 13.76 -1.79 -2.30
CA VAL A 149 14.43 -2.34 -3.48
C VAL A 149 14.61 -1.23 -4.52
N PRO A 150 15.85 -0.96 -4.98
CA PRO A 150 16.12 0.01 -6.03
C PRO A 150 15.23 -0.21 -7.27
N TYR A 151 14.73 0.88 -7.84
CA TYR A 151 13.74 0.79 -8.93
C TYR A 151 14.30 0.13 -10.19
N ASN A 152 15.58 0.33 -10.48
CA ASN A 152 16.29 -0.33 -11.56
C ASN A 152 16.36 -1.85 -11.36
N GLU A 153 16.59 -2.32 -10.13
CA GLU A 153 16.52 -3.74 -9.81
C GLU A 153 15.09 -4.28 -9.94
N ALA A 154 14.11 -3.57 -9.36
CA ALA A 154 12.72 -3.99 -9.35
C ALA A 154 12.10 -4.12 -10.76
N PHE A 155 12.54 -3.28 -11.70
CA PHE A 155 12.03 -3.26 -13.07
C PHE A 155 13.02 -3.80 -14.11
N GLY A 156 14.19 -4.30 -13.69
CA GLY A 156 15.21 -4.84 -14.60
C GLY A 156 15.80 -3.81 -15.57
N LEU A 157 15.98 -2.57 -15.12
CA LEU A 157 16.55 -1.48 -15.93
C LEU A 157 18.07 -1.46 -15.79
N LEU A 158 18.77 -1.29 -16.91
CA LEU A 158 20.22 -1.09 -16.91
C LEU A 158 20.55 0.32 -16.41
N GLU A 159 21.47 0.45 -15.44
CA GLU A 159 22.10 1.73 -15.14
C GLU A 159 23.01 2.09 -16.31
N LEU A 160 22.66 3.15 -17.05
CA LEU A 160 23.51 3.76 -18.09
C LEU A 160 24.23 4.98 -17.52
#